data_AF-A0A151JCA8-F1
#
_entry.id   AF-A0A151JCA8-F1
#
_cell.length_a   1.000
_cell.length_b   1.000
_cell.length_c   1.000
_cell.angle_alpha   90.00
_cell.angle_beta   90.00
_cell.angle_gamma   90.00
#
_symmetry.space_group_name_H-M   'P 1'
#
loop_
_entity.id
_entity.type
_entity.pdbx_description
1 polymer ?
#
loop_
_entity_poly.entity_id
_entity_poly.type
_entity_poly.pdbx_seq_one_letter_code
_entity_poly.pdbx_strand_id
1 'polypeptide(L)'
;TNIINTSKYKMYNTKYIESLKLNLKTTKRLCNQLKAKLRRRQVQLRKRQANFDKVFNIDQRQCIARSSYRGILWSARTVNKALKLYVACGQKGYEEIRRQNLPYPNIRTLQECIQYLKFKPDVLEDVFTILKIKVKTFKPEEKHAVLLIDEMAIKPGLQYDNSTTSIIGRPTNCWVDVPDAREFKQTLRLVCLSQFQANINRSNYSITDSEHLIDYCKDIKKLDLINAKQCLESNDNDLWNAQIYKSLIGNEMDLNNITQTALTI
;
A
#
# COMPACT_ATOMS: atom_id res chain seq x y z
N THR A 1 12.33 -40.02 -84.56
CA THR A 1 11.68 -38.85 -83.91
C THR A 1 11.15 -39.15 -82.51
N ASN A 2 10.50 -40.31 -82.27
CA ASN A 2 9.96 -40.66 -80.94
C ASN A 2 11.00 -40.81 -79.81
N ILE A 3 12.15 -41.45 -80.05
CA ILE A 3 13.19 -41.72 -79.03
C ILE A 3 13.78 -40.42 -78.45
N ILE A 4 13.93 -39.37 -79.27
CA ILE A 4 14.48 -38.08 -78.87
C ILE A 4 13.50 -37.32 -77.96
N ASN A 5 12.19 -37.41 -78.23
CA ASN A 5 11.15 -36.83 -77.39
C ASN A 5 11.02 -37.55 -76.04
N THR A 6 11.12 -38.89 -76.01
CA THR A 6 11.08 -39.66 -74.75
C THR A 6 12.29 -39.37 -73.86
N SER A 7 13.48 -39.20 -74.45
CA SER A 7 14.71 -38.84 -73.72
C SER A 7 14.64 -37.42 -73.11
N LYS A 8 14.15 -36.43 -73.87
CA LYS A 8 13.90 -35.07 -73.35
C LYS A 8 12.90 -35.07 -72.19
N TYR A 9 11.80 -35.82 -72.32
CA TYR A 9 10.78 -35.94 -71.27
C TYR A 9 11.34 -36.58 -70.00
N LYS A 10 12.15 -37.62 -70.15
CA LYS A 10 12.82 -38.30 -69.02
C LYS A 10 13.78 -37.36 -68.31
N MET A 11 14.60 -36.60 -69.05
CA MET A 11 15.52 -35.60 -68.48
C MET A 11 14.79 -34.49 -67.71
N TYR A 12 13.66 -34.01 -68.24
CA TYR A 12 12.86 -32.97 -67.58
C TYR A 12 12.24 -33.46 -66.27
N ASN A 13 11.68 -34.68 -66.27
CA ASN A 13 11.15 -35.31 -65.06
C ASN A 13 12.23 -35.56 -63.99
N THR A 14 13.45 -35.97 -64.38
CA THR A 14 14.55 -36.16 -63.41
C THR A 14 14.95 -34.84 -62.76
N LYS A 15 15.10 -33.76 -63.55
CA LYS A 15 15.39 -32.41 -63.03
C LYS A 15 14.28 -31.89 -62.10
N TYR A 16 13.02 -32.18 -62.43
CA TYR A 16 11.87 -31.82 -61.58
C TYR A 16 11.84 -32.60 -60.26
N ILE A 17 12.16 -33.89 -60.27
CA ILE A 17 12.26 -34.70 -59.04
C ILE A 17 13.42 -34.22 -58.15
N GLU A 18 14.56 -33.84 -58.74
CA GLU A 18 15.69 -33.28 -57.99
C GLU A 18 15.36 -31.93 -57.36
N SER A 19 14.67 -31.04 -58.07
CA SER A 19 14.24 -29.75 -57.53
C SER A 19 13.23 -29.91 -56.38
N LEU A 20 12.30 -30.86 -56.48
CA LEU A 20 11.39 -31.22 -55.39
C LEU A 20 12.12 -31.76 -54.15
N LYS A 21 13.10 -32.65 -54.34
CA LYS A 21 13.94 -33.17 -53.23
C LYS A 21 14.72 -32.05 -52.55
N LEU A 22 15.27 -31.12 -53.33
CA LEU A 22 15.98 -29.95 -52.80
C LEU A 22 15.02 -29.06 -51.99
N ASN A 23 13.82 -28.80 -52.49
CA ASN A 23 12.78 -28.03 -51.80
C ASN A 23 12.31 -28.69 -50.50
N LEU A 24 12.17 -30.02 -50.46
CA LEU A 24 11.87 -30.74 -49.22
C LEU A 24 13.00 -30.60 -48.19
N LYS A 25 14.26 -30.67 -48.63
CA LYS A 25 15.44 -30.50 -47.77
C LYS A 25 15.54 -29.08 -47.20
N THR A 26 15.31 -28.06 -48.02
CA THR A 26 15.30 -26.66 -47.57
C THR A 26 14.15 -26.39 -46.61
N THR A 27 12.94 -26.87 -46.93
CA THR A 27 11.75 -26.75 -46.06
C THR A 27 11.96 -27.44 -44.71
N LYS A 28 12.54 -28.65 -44.69
CA LYS A 28 12.88 -29.36 -43.45
C LYS A 28 13.89 -28.60 -42.60
N ARG A 29 14.92 -28.02 -43.22
CA ARG A 29 15.91 -27.17 -42.53
C ARG A 29 15.25 -25.93 -41.93
N LEU A 30 14.39 -25.26 -42.68
CA LEU A 30 13.64 -24.09 -42.20
C LEU A 30 12.74 -24.46 -41.01
N CYS A 31 12.01 -25.57 -41.10
CA CYS A 31 11.16 -26.06 -40.01
C CYS A 31 11.97 -26.33 -38.73
N ASN A 32 13.15 -26.96 -38.85
CA ASN A 32 14.05 -27.19 -37.71
C ASN A 32 14.59 -25.88 -37.12
N GLN A 33 14.94 -24.90 -37.95
CA GLN A 33 15.36 -23.57 -37.50
C GLN A 33 14.23 -22.84 -36.76
N LEU A 34 13.00 -22.91 -37.27
CA LEU A 34 11.82 -22.32 -36.61
C LEU A 34 11.53 -23.01 -35.27
N LYS A 35 11.58 -24.35 -35.20
CA LYS A 35 11.44 -25.10 -33.95
C LYS A 35 12.52 -24.70 -32.93
N ALA A 36 13.77 -24.55 -33.36
CA ALA A 36 14.85 -24.10 -32.48
C ALA A 36 14.63 -22.65 -32.00
N LYS A 37 14.19 -21.74 -32.87
CA LYS A 37 13.85 -20.35 -32.51
C LYS A 37 12.69 -20.29 -31.51
N LEU A 38 11.65 -21.10 -31.70
CA LEU A 38 10.52 -21.20 -30.76
C LEU A 38 10.97 -21.70 -29.39
N ARG A 39 11.76 -22.78 -29.34
CA ARG A 39 12.33 -23.30 -28.08
C ARG A 39 13.14 -22.23 -27.35
N ARG A 40 14.01 -21.50 -28.06
CA ARG A 40 14.81 -20.40 -27.48
C ARG A 40 13.93 -19.29 -26.92
N ARG A 41 12.93 -18.82 -27.69
CA ARG A 41 11.98 -17.79 -27.22
C ARG A 41 11.21 -18.24 -26.00
N GLN A 42 10.77 -19.50 -25.95
CA GLN A 42 10.00 -20.01 -24.82
C GLN A 42 10.83 -20.12 -23.54
N VAL A 43 12.10 -20.54 -23.63
CA VAL A 43 13.04 -20.51 -22.50
C VAL A 43 13.28 -19.08 -22.02
N GLN A 44 13.46 -18.12 -22.93
CA GLN A 44 13.62 -16.71 -22.58
C GLN A 44 12.39 -16.12 -21.90
N LEU A 45 11.18 -16.45 -22.38
CA LEU A 45 9.93 -16.02 -21.76
C LEU A 45 9.79 -16.56 -20.34
N ARG A 46 10.10 -17.84 -20.11
CA ARG A 46 10.10 -18.43 -18.75
C ARG A 46 11.08 -17.72 -17.82
N LYS A 47 12.30 -17.42 -18.29
CA LYS A 47 13.30 -16.68 -17.49
C LYS A 47 12.83 -15.26 -17.17
N ARG A 48 12.27 -14.55 -18.15
CA ARG A 48 11.71 -13.21 -17.94
C ARG A 48 10.56 -13.24 -16.95
N GLN A 49 9.65 -14.22 -17.05
CA GLN A 49 8.55 -14.39 -16.12
C GLN A 49 9.06 -14.65 -14.70
N ALA A 50 10.03 -15.55 -14.52
CA ALA A 50 10.62 -15.82 -13.21
C ALA A 50 11.29 -14.58 -12.59
N ASN A 51 12.01 -13.78 -13.39
CA ASN A 51 12.57 -12.51 -12.94
C ASN A 51 11.46 -11.50 -12.56
N PHE A 52 10.38 -11.45 -13.34
CA PHE A 52 9.24 -10.58 -13.08
C PHE A 52 8.52 -10.96 -11.79
N ASP A 53 8.33 -12.26 -11.54
CA ASP A 53 7.74 -12.80 -10.32
C ASP A 53 8.62 -12.56 -9.08
N LYS A 54 9.94 -12.47 -9.27
CA LYS A 54 10.90 -12.13 -8.20
C LYS A 54 10.82 -10.66 -7.79
N VAL A 55 10.67 -9.75 -8.74
CA VAL A 55 10.66 -8.30 -8.49
C VAL A 55 9.30 -7.84 -7.95
N PHE A 56 8.22 -8.24 -8.63
CA PHE A 56 6.87 -7.75 -8.37
C PHE A 56 6.01 -8.79 -7.68
N ASN A 57 5.24 -8.35 -6.68
CA ASN A 57 4.24 -9.18 -6.02
C ASN A 57 3.03 -9.44 -6.93
N ILE A 58 2.18 -10.40 -6.59
CA ILE A 58 1.05 -10.85 -7.44
C ILE A 58 0.11 -9.70 -7.80
N ASP A 59 -0.26 -8.88 -6.82
CA ASP A 59 -1.09 -7.67 -6.95
C ASP A 59 -0.46 -6.61 -7.87
N GLN A 60 0.86 -6.40 -7.77
CA GLN A 60 1.60 -5.51 -8.66
C GLN A 60 1.57 -6.00 -10.11
N ARG A 61 1.70 -7.32 -10.32
CA ARG A 61 1.62 -7.92 -11.65
C ARG A 61 0.22 -7.81 -12.24
N GLN A 62 -0.82 -7.99 -11.42
CA GLN A 62 -2.22 -7.77 -11.82
C GLN A 62 -2.46 -6.31 -12.21
N CYS A 63 -1.88 -5.36 -11.47
CA CYS A 63 -1.92 -3.93 -11.80
C CYS A 63 -1.31 -3.64 -13.17
N ILE A 64 -0.11 -4.17 -13.42
CA ILE A 64 0.57 -4.02 -14.71
C ILE A 64 -0.25 -4.68 -15.83
N ALA A 65 -0.76 -5.90 -15.62
CA ALA A 65 -1.52 -6.62 -16.64
C ALA A 65 -2.85 -5.94 -17.00
N ARG A 66 -3.50 -5.30 -16.04
CA ARG A 66 -4.76 -4.56 -16.26
C ARG A 66 -4.55 -3.13 -16.76
N SER A 67 -3.32 -2.61 -16.72
CA SER A 67 -2.99 -1.21 -16.98
C SER A 67 -3.86 -0.21 -16.20
N SER A 68 -4.32 -0.61 -15.00
CA SER A 68 -5.23 0.19 -14.18
C SER A 68 -5.01 -0.08 -12.71
N TYR A 69 -4.99 1.00 -11.92
CA TYR A 69 -4.84 0.96 -10.46
C TYR A 69 -6.18 0.80 -9.73
N ARG A 70 -7.31 0.92 -10.45
CA ARG A 70 -8.64 1.05 -9.85
C ARG A 70 -9.13 -0.30 -9.30
N GLY A 71 -9.56 -0.30 -8.04
CA GLY A 71 -10.11 -1.47 -7.38
C GLY A 71 -9.09 -2.57 -7.09
N ILE A 72 -7.80 -2.25 -7.08
CA ILE A 72 -6.76 -3.20 -6.68
C ILE A 72 -6.62 -3.17 -5.17
N LEU A 73 -6.78 -4.35 -4.57
CA LEU A 73 -6.46 -4.56 -3.17
C LEU A 73 -4.97 -4.86 -3.05
N TRP A 74 -4.23 -3.94 -2.44
CA TRP A 74 -2.80 -4.11 -2.23
C TRP A 74 -2.52 -5.09 -1.10
N SER A 75 -1.64 -6.04 -1.36
CA SER A 75 -1.14 -6.98 -0.36
C SER A 75 -0.28 -6.25 0.68
N ALA A 76 -0.21 -6.81 1.89
CA ALA A 76 0.66 -6.29 2.95
C ALA A 76 2.10 -6.14 2.48
N ARG A 77 2.62 -7.14 1.75
CA ARG A 77 3.98 -7.11 1.21
C ARG A 77 4.22 -5.93 0.26
N THR A 78 3.22 -5.54 -0.54
CA THR A 78 3.33 -4.39 -1.45
C THR A 78 3.23 -3.07 -0.70
N VAL A 79 2.31 -2.96 0.26
CA VAL A 79 2.21 -1.78 1.14
C VAL A 79 3.50 -1.59 1.93
N ASN A 80 4.11 -2.65 2.46
CA ASN A 80 5.39 -2.59 3.16
C ASN A 80 6.53 -2.10 2.26
N LYS A 81 6.64 -2.64 1.04
CA LYS A 81 7.63 -2.16 0.05
C LYS A 81 7.42 -0.67 -0.25
N ALA A 82 6.17 -0.26 -0.43
CA ALA A 82 5.80 1.11 -0.73
C ALA A 82 6.08 2.07 0.44
N LEU A 83 5.78 1.67 1.69
CA LEU A 83 6.12 2.44 2.89
C LEU A 83 7.64 2.61 3.04
N LYS A 84 8.41 1.54 2.83
CA LYS A 84 9.88 1.60 2.85
C LYS A 84 10.42 2.60 1.82
N LEU A 85 9.88 2.59 0.60
CA LEU A 85 10.25 3.56 -0.44
C LEU A 85 9.82 4.98 -0.08
N TYR A 86 8.60 5.15 0.45
CA TYR A 86 8.09 6.45 0.87
C TYR A 86 8.94 7.08 1.96
N VAL A 87 9.34 6.29 2.96
CA VAL A 87 10.23 6.72 4.03
C VAL A 87 11.62 7.06 3.50
N ALA A 88 12.19 6.22 2.62
CA ALA A 88 13.55 6.42 2.12
C ALA A 88 13.68 7.61 1.16
N CYS A 89 12.69 7.84 0.31
CA CYS A 89 12.73 8.86 -0.74
C CYS A 89 11.91 10.12 -0.41
N GLY A 90 11.16 10.11 0.68
CA GLY A 90 10.17 11.14 1.00
C GLY A 90 8.99 11.17 0.04
N GLN A 91 8.05 12.10 0.26
CA GLN A 91 6.85 12.23 -0.56
C GLN A 91 7.17 12.49 -2.03
N LYS A 92 8.03 13.48 -2.32
CA LYS A 92 8.37 13.88 -3.69
C LYS A 92 9.06 12.76 -4.47
N GLY A 93 9.99 12.04 -3.83
CA GLY A 93 10.67 10.91 -4.45
C GLY A 93 9.73 9.73 -4.71
N TYR A 94 8.80 9.46 -3.78
CA TYR A 94 7.78 8.44 -3.97
C TYR A 94 6.79 8.78 -5.10
N GLU A 95 6.40 10.05 -5.23
CA GLU A 95 5.60 10.51 -6.37
C GLU A 95 6.34 10.28 -7.69
N GLU A 96 7.64 10.55 -7.74
CA GLU A 96 8.44 10.36 -8.95
C GLU A 96 8.55 8.88 -9.35
N ILE A 97 8.76 7.99 -8.38
CA ILE A 97 8.69 6.53 -8.58
C ILE A 97 7.35 6.13 -9.22
N ARG A 98 6.24 6.74 -8.78
CA ARG A 98 4.92 6.48 -9.35
C ARG A 98 4.74 7.10 -10.74
N ARG A 99 5.32 8.27 -11.02
CA ARG A 99 5.32 8.88 -12.37
C ARG A 99 6.03 8.00 -13.40
N GLN A 100 7.02 7.20 -12.96
CA GLN A 100 7.69 6.19 -13.79
C GLN A 100 6.85 4.92 -14.02
N ASN A 101 5.54 4.94 -13.70
CA ASN A 101 4.60 3.83 -13.88
C ASN A 101 4.93 2.57 -13.07
N LEU A 102 5.61 2.73 -11.92
CA LEU A 102 5.82 1.60 -11.01
C LEU A 102 4.52 1.26 -10.27
N PRO A 103 4.17 -0.04 -10.15
CA PRO A 103 2.90 -0.50 -9.58
C PRO A 103 2.90 -0.40 -8.05
N TYR A 104 2.76 0.81 -7.54
CA TYR A 104 2.69 1.10 -6.12
C TYR A 104 1.41 1.85 -5.74
N PRO A 105 0.89 1.63 -4.51
CA PRO A 105 -0.29 2.31 -4.00
C PRO A 105 -0.13 3.84 -4.02
N ASN A 106 -1.25 4.54 -4.09
CA ASN A 106 -1.23 5.99 -3.94
C ASN A 106 -0.88 6.39 -2.49
N ILE A 107 -0.42 7.63 -2.29
CA ILE A 107 -0.03 8.12 -0.96
C ILE A 107 -1.21 8.07 0.01
N ARG A 108 -2.42 8.38 -0.44
CA ARG A 108 -3.63 8.31 0.38
C ARG A 108 -3.88 6.90 0.92
N THR A 109 -3.70 5.87 0.11
CA THR A 109 -3.82 4.46 0.47
C THR A 109 -2.75 4.07 1.48
N LEU A 110 -1.52 4.58 1.32
CA LEU A 110 -0.48 4.40 2.34
C LEU A 110 -0.88 5.06 3.67
N GLN A 111 -1.38 6.30 3.62
CA GLN A 111 -1.86 7.05 4.78
C GLN A 111 -3.04 6.34 5.48
N GLU A 112 -4.01 5.83 4.71
CA GLU A 112 -5.13 5.03 5.22
C GLU A 112 -4.65 3.73 5.89
N CYS A 113 -3.61 3.08 5.35
CA CYS A 113 -3.03 1.89 5.98
C CYS A 113 -2.37 2.20 7.34
N ILE A 114 -1.76 3.38 7.50
CA ILE A 114 -1.07 3.76 8.74
C ILE A 114 -1.97 4.53 9.71
N GLN A 115 -3.16 4.97 9.28
CA GLN A 115 -4.10 5.76 10.08
C GLN A 115 -4.53 5.03 11.36
N TYR A 116 -4.59 3.70 11.31
CA TYR A 116 -4.96 2.86 12.45
C TYR A 116 -3.94 2.92 13.60
N LEU A 117 -2.72 3.38 13.33
CA LEU A 117 -1.72 3.63 14.37
C LEU A 117 -2.05 4.97 15.05
N LYS A 118 -2.71 4.89 16.22
CA LYS A 118 -3.27 6.05 16.92
C LYS A 118 -2.18 6.64 17.82
N PHE A 119 -1.62 7.77 17.39
CA PHE A 119 -0.72 8.56 18.22
C PHE A 119 -1.58 9.52 19.03
N LYS A 120 -1.88 9.14 20.27
CA LYS A 120 -2.52 10.02 21.23
C LYS A 120 -1.42 10.72 22.05
N PRO A 121 -1.66 11.96 22.53
CA PRO A 121 -0.86 12.50 23.62
C PRO A 121 -0.90 11.50 24.78
N ASP A 122 0.24 11.32 25.47
CA ASP A 122 0.52 10.26 26.47
C ASP A 122 1.34 9.08 25.89
N VAL A 123 1.42 7.97 26.61
CA VAL A 123 2.18 6.77 26.24
C VAL A 123 1.69 6.16 24.93
N LEU A 124 2.63 5.90 24.01
CA LEU A 124 2.37 5.31 22.70
C LEU A 124 2.15 3.79 22.78
N GLU A 125 1.03 3.35 23.36
CA GLU A 125 0.73 1.93 23.60
C GLU A 125 0.80 1.04 22.35
N ASP A 126 0.35 1.57 21.21
CA ASP A 126 0.44 0.86 19.94
C ASP A 126 1.90 0.52 19.57
N VAL A 127 2.81 1.46 19.81
CA VAL A 127 4.24 1.30 19.55
C VAL A 127 4.83 0.30 20.54
N PHE A 128 4.45 0.35 21.81
CA PHE A 128 4.87 -0.63 22.82
C PHE A 128 4.39 -2.06 22.50
N THR A 129 3.20 -2.20 21.92
CA THR A 129 2.67 -3.50 21.49
C THR A 129 3.54 -4.10 20.39
N ILE A 130 3.95 -3.30 19.41
CA ILE A 130 4.87 -3.72 18.35
C ILE A 130 6.28 -4.00 18.93
N LEU A 131 6.78 -3.14 19.83
CA LEU A 131 8.06 -3.35 20.52
C LEU A 131 8.07 -4.65 21.33
N LYS A 132 6.97 -5.02 21.98
CA LYS A 132 6.87 -6.27 22.74
C LYS A 132 7.10 -7.50 21.86
N ILE A 133 6.62 -7.48 20.62
CA ILE A 133 6.88 -8.54 19.65
C ILE A 133 8.37 -8.58 19.30
N LYS A 134 8.98 -7.40 19.08
CA LYS A 134 10.40 -7.27 18.75
C LYS A 134 11.32 -7.68 19.91
N VAL A 135 11.03 -7.28 21.14
CA VAL A 135 11.83 -7.62 22.32
C VAL A 135 11.81 -9.11 22.65
N LYS A 136 10.79 -9.87 22.21
CA LYS A 136 10.78 -11.33 22.35
C LYS A 136 11.90 -12.01 21.55
N THR A 137 12.38 -11.39 20.47
CA THR A 137 13.48 -11.94 19.65
C THR A 137 14.86 -11.53 20.18
N PHE A 138 14.92 -10.63 21.16
CA PHE A 138 16.18 -10.11 21.71
C PHE A 138 16.77 -11.04 22.76
N LYS A 139 18.10 -11.12 22.78
CA LYS A 139 18.83 -11.79 23.85
C LYS A 139 18.72 -11.00 25.16
N PRO A 140 18.89 -11.62 26.33
CA PRO A 140 18.80 -10.93 27.62
C PRO A 140 19.70 -9.69 27.72
N GLU A 141 20.90 -9.74 27.15
CA GLU A 141 21.87 -8.65 27.19
C GLU A 141 21.40 -7.42 26.41
N GLU A 142 20.59 -7.63 25.37
CA GLU A 142 20.10 -6.62 24.43
C GLU A 142 18.80 -5.96 24.90
N LYS A 143 18.23 -6.42 26.02
CA LYS A 143 17.01 -5.86 26.62
C LYS A 143 17.28 -4.63 27.49
N HIS A 144 18.54 -4.34 27.79
CA HIS A 144 18.93 -3.15 28.53
C HIS A 144 18.78 -1.92 27.63
N ALA A 145 18.02 -0.93 28.08
CA ALA A 145 17.76 0.31 27.34
C ALA A 145 17.85 1.52 28.29
N VAL A 146 18.26 2.66 27.73
CA VAL A 146 18.28 3.95 28.42
C VAL A 146 17.22 4.84 27.78
N LEU A 147 16.37 5.45 28.60
CA LEU A 147 15.35 6.40 28.14
C LEU A 147 15.93 7.81 28.21
N LEU A 148 16.17 8.41 27.04
CA LEU A 148 16.57 9.81 26.90
C LEU A 148 15.35 10.61 26.45
N ILE A 149 15.04 11.68 27.17
CA ILE A 149 13.89 12.55 26.90
C ILE A 149 14.41 13.97 26.74
N ASP A 150 13.94 14.65 25.69
CA ASP A 150 14.18 16.06 25.44
C ASP A 150 12.90 16.70 24.89
N GLU A 151 12.74 18.01 25.08
CA GLU A 151 11.58 18.76 24.59
C GLU A 151 11.90 19.38 23.21
N MET A 152 10.99 19.21 22.26
CA MET A 152 11.07 19.86 20.95
C MET A 152 10.10 21.03 20.87
N ALA A 153 10.58 22.18 20.42
CA ALA A 153 9.72 23.33 20.12
C ALA A 153 8.84 23.04 18.89
N ILE A 154 7.54 23.38 19.00
CA ILE A 154 6.56 23.26 17.92
C ILE A 154 5.83 24.58 17.73
N LYS A 155 5.27 24.80 16.54
CA LYS A 155 4.54 26.04 16.27
C LYS A 155 3.31 26.14 17.19
N PRO A 156 3.14 27.25 17.94
CA PRO A 156 1.98 27.42 18.79
C PRO A 156 0.72 27.58 17.93
N GLY A 157 -0.35 26.84 18.26
CA GLY A 157 -1.62 26.99 17.56
C GLY A 157 -2.56 25.81 17.75
N LEU A 158 -3.84 26.10 17.99
CA LEU A 158 -4.87 25.08 18.07
C LEU A 158 -5.16 24.51 16.68
N GLN A 159 -5.11 23.19 16.57
CA GLN A 159 -5.44 22.46 15.35
C GLN A 159 -6.43 21.36 15.68
N TYR A 160 -7.43 21.16 14.81
CA TYR A 160 -8.31 20.02 14.91
C TYR A 160 -7.67 18.81 14.21
N ASP A 161 -7.66 17.67 14.90
CA ASP A 161 -7.21 16.39 14.35
C ASP A 161 -8.39 15.45 14.11
N ASN A 162 -8.69 15.21 12.83
CA ASN A 162 -9.76 14.30 12.42
C ASN A 162 -9.51 12.84 12.85
N SER A 163 -8.26 12.44 13.09
CA SER A 163 -7.93 11.06 13.46
C SER A 163 -8.24 10.73 14.92
N THR A 164 -8.19 11.73 15.80
CA THR A 164 -8.49 11.60 17.23
C THR A 164 -9.74 12.37 17.64
N THR A 165 -10.41 13.03 16.68
CA THR A 165 -11.57 13.91 16.90
C THR A 165 -11.36 14.87 18.06
N SER A 166 -10.16 15.46 18.13
CA SER A 166 -9.73 16.27 19.26
C SER A 166 -8.95 17.49 18.80
N ILE A 167 -8.98 18.54 19.61
CA ILE A 167 -8.17 19.74 19.40
C ILE A 167 -6.78 19.48 20.01
N ILE A 168 -5.74 19.69 19.22
CA ILE A 168 -4.32 19.56 19.59
C ILE A 168 -3.61 20.91 19.47
N GLY A 169 -2.42 21.06 20.06
CA GLY A 169 -1.55 22.22 19.83
C GLY A 169 -1.69 23.38 20.83
N ARG A 170 -1.89 23.07 22.12
CA ARG A 170 -1.66 24.10 23.15
C ARG A 170 -0.16 24.51 23.12
N PRO A 171 0.17 25.82 23.13
CA PRO A 171 1.51 26.34 22.83
C PRO A 171 2.61 25.87 23.79
N THR A 172 3.79 25.53 23.25
CA THR A 172 5.08 25.88 23.87
C THR A 172 6.00 26.50 22.82
N ASN A 173 6.41 27.74 23.10
CA ASN A 173 7.54 28.49 22.54
C ASN A 173 7.41 28.91 21.06
N CYS A 174 7.37 30.23 20.85
CA CYS A 174 7.15 30.87 19.56
C CYS A 174 8.47 30.96 18.75
N TRP A 175 8.76 29.95 17.94
CA TRP A 175 9.85 30.03 16.95
C TRP A 175 9.27 30.05 15.53
N VAL A 176 9.94 30.75 14.62
CA VAL A 176 9.40 31.05 13.27
C VAL A 176 9.56 29.86 12.31
N ASP A 177 10.50 28.95 12.58
CA ASP A 177 10.84 27.80 11.73
C ASP A 177 10.69 26.44 12.45
N VAL A 178 9.55 26.21 13.11
CA VAL A 178 9.24 24.94 13.78
C VAL A 178 8.00 24.27 13.18
N PRO A 179 7.96 22.92 13.11
CA PRO A 179 6.82 22.20 12.57
C PRO A 179 5.58 22.43 13.40
N ASP A 180 4.42 22.36 12.77
CA ASP A 180 3.15 22.40 13.50
C ASP A 180 2.83 21.05 14.18
N ALA A 181 1.84 21.04 15.08
CA ALA A 181 1.48 19.84 15.84
C ALA A 181 1.07 18.64 14.95
N ARG A 182 0.45 18.91 13.80
CA ARG A 182 0.00 17.89 12.84
C ARG A 182 1.16 17.34 12.03
N GLU A 183 2.04 18.19 11.53
CA GLU A 183 3.26 17.85 10.81
C GLU A 183 4.20 17.05 11.71
N PHE A 184 4.38 17.48 12.96
CA PHE A 184 5.13 16.72 13.96
C PHE A 184 4.52 15.33 14.15
N LYS A 185 3.21 15.23 14.38
CA LYS A 185 2.52 13.94 14.54
C LYS A 185 2.69 13.02 13.33
N GLN A 186 2.59 13.56 12.11
CA GLN A 186 2.79 12.79 10.88
C GLN A 186 4.23 12.34 10.71
N THR A 187 5.19 13.20 11.04
CA THR A 187 6.62 12.91 10.98
C THR A 187 6.99 11.84 12.00
N LEU A 188 6.53 11.98 13.25
CA LEU A 188 6.74 11.00 14.31
C LEU A 188 6.18 9.63 13.91
N ARG A 189 4.97 9.59 13.32
CA ARG A 189 4.39 8.37 12.74
C ARG A 189 5.33 7.72 11.73
N LEU A 190 5.85 8.48 10.76
CA LEU A 190 6.75 7.96 9.73
C LEU A 190 8.08 7.49 10.30
N VAL A 191 8.65 8.21 11.27
CA VAL A 191 9.87 7.83 11.96
C VAL A 191 9.67 6.54 12.75
N CYS A 192 8.58 6.41 13.52
CA CYS A 192 8.29 5.16 14.22
C CYS A 192 8.21 3.99 13.23
N LEU A 193 7.44 4.14 12.14
CA LEU A 193 7.34 3.10 11.11
C LEU A 193 8.69 2.78 10.46
N SER A 194 9.53 3.78 10.21
CA SER A 194 10.86 3.57 9.61
C SER A 194 11.77 2.74 10.51
N GLN A 195 11.76 2.98 11.82
CA GLN A 195 12.58 2.26 12.79
C GLN A 195 12.16 0.79 12.93
N PHE A 196 10.87 0.47 12.73
CA PHE A 196 10.40 -0.92 12.65
C PHE A 196 10.68 -1.58 11.30
N GLN A 197 10.83 -0.79 10.23
CA GLN A 197 11.04 -1.29 8.88
C GLN A 197 12.52 -1.39 8.46
N ALA A 198 13.43 -0.71 9.16
CA ALA A 198 14.85 -0.73 8.89
C ALA A 198 15.43 -2.13 9.18
N ASN A 199 16.08 -2.72 8.18
CA ASN A 199 16.87 -3.94 8.38
C ASN A 199 18.11 -3.57 9.19
N ILE A 200 18.24 -4.12 10.39
CA ILE A 200 19.42 -3.92 11.23
C ILE A 200 20.55 -4.81 10.68
N ASN A 201 21.26 -4.33 9.66
CA ASN A 201 22.34 -5.08 9.00
C ASN A 201 23.61 -5.25 9.86
N ARG A 202 23.63 -4.72 11.10
CA ARG A 202 24.80 -4.76 12.01
C ARG A 202 24.68 -5.77 13.15
N SER A 203 23.58 -6.50 13.23
CA SER A 203 23.38 -7.50 14.28
C SER A 203 22.93 -8.82 13.67
N ASN A 204 23.31 -9.92 14.31
CA ASN A 204 23.07 -11.30 13.88
C ASN A 204 21.58 -11.72 13.90
N TYR A 205 20.63 -10.78 13.83
CA TYR A 205 19.20 -11.09 13.80
C TYR A 205 18.79 -11.45 12.37
N SER A 206 18.46 -12.71 12.15
CA SER A 206 17.74 -13.12 10.96
C SER A 206 16.23 -12.93 11.16
N ILE A 207 15.58 -12.34 10.15
CA ILE A 207 14.15 -12.43 9.77
C ILE A 207 13.23 -11.26 10.20
N THR A 208 12.92 -10.43 9.20
CA THR A 208 11.59 -9.92 8.77
C THR A 208 10.60 -9.31 9.78
N ASP A 209 11.06 -8.41 10.66
CA ASP A 209 10.19 -7.58 11.54
C ASP A 209 9.07 -6.82 10.79
N SER A 210 9.26 -6.47 9.51
CA SER A 210 8.32 -5.60 8.78
C SER A 210 6.94 -6.23 8.49
N GLU A 211 6.80 -7.56 8.50
CA GLU A 211 5.49 -8.19 8.23
C GLU A 211 4.53 -8.00 9.42
N HIS A 212 5.04 -8.05 10.65
CA HIS A 212 4.25 -7.90 11.88
C HIS A 212 3.57 -6.54 12.02
N LEU A 213 4.17 -5.47 11.49
CA LEU A 213 3.62 -4.12 11.57
C LEU A 213 2.34 -3.95 10.76
N ILE A 214 2.28 -4.55 9.56
CA ILE A 214 1.08 -4.47 8.73
C ILE A 214 0.00 -5.42 9.21
N ASP A 215 0.37 -6.61 9.68
CA ASP A 215 -0.59 -7.51 10.30
C ASP A 215 -1.18 -6.88 11.56
N TYR A 216 -0.38 -6.20 12.38
CA TYR A 216 -0.87 -5.37 13.49
C TYR A 216 -1.86 -4.28 13.03
N CYS A 217 -1.53 -3.49 12.00
CA CYS A 217 -2.46 -2.48 11.48
C CYS A 217 -3.75 -3.09 10.92
N LYS A 218 -3.68 -4.29 10.31
CA LYS A 218 -4.87 -5.02 9.83
C LYS A 218 -5.71 -5.56 10.99
N ASP A 219 -5.06 -6.07 12.03
CA ASP A 219 -5.72 -6.61 13.21
C ASP A 219 -6.42 -5.49 14.00
N ILE A 220 -5.77 -4.33 14.17
CA ILE A 220 -6.43 -3.13 14.71
C ILE A 220 -7.61 -2.72 13.83
N LYS A 221 -7.42 -2.67 12.51
CA LYS A 221 -8.51 -2.34 11.59
C LYS A 221 -9.69 -3.31 11.77
N LYS A 222 -9.42 -4.60 11.92
CA LYS A 222 -10.44 -5.63 12.11
C LYS A 222 -11.16 -5.45 13.46
N LEU A 223 -10.41 -5.14 14.53
CA LEU A 223 -10.95 -4.84 15.85
C LEU A 223 -11.81 -3.57 15.86
N ASP A 224 -11.34 -2.48 15.24
CA ASP A 224 -12.12 -1.23 15.11
C ASP A 224 -13.41 -1.48 14.29
N LEU A 225 -13.37 -2.32 13.25
CA LEU A 225 -14.56 -2.73 12.50
C LEU A 225 -15.53 -3.60 13.32
N ILE A 226 -15.02 -4.50 14.17
CA ILE A 226 -15.84 -5.33 15.06
C ILE A 226 -16.49 -4.46 16.13
N ASN A 227 -15.74 -3.55 16.76
CA ASN A 227 -16.26 -2.62 17.75
C ASN A 227 -17.30 -1.67 17.13
N ALA A 228 -17.06 -1.16 15.91
CA ALA A 228 -18.04 -0.34 15.20
C ALA A 228 -19.33 -1.11 14.87
N LYS A 229 -19.21 -2.40 14.52
CA LYS A 229 -20.38 -3.27 14.29
C LYS A 229 -21.12 -3.62 15.57
N GLN A 230 -20.40 -3.90 16.66
CA GLN A 230 -21.00 -4.12 17.97
C GLN A 230 -21.77 -2.89 18.47
N CYS A 231 -21.23 -1.68 18.26
CA CYS A 231 -21.95 -0.44 18.56
C CYS A 231 -23.17 -0.18 17.65
N LEU A 232 -23.23 -0.78 16.46
CA LEU A 232 -24.37 -0.71 15.55
C LEU A 232 -25.44 -1.77 15.88
N GLU A 233 -25.02 -2.95 16.34
CA GLU A 233 -25.90 -4.05 16.75
C GLU A 233 -26.46 -3.86 18.17
N SER A 234 -25.81 -3.05 19.02
CA SER A 234 -26.29 -2.72 20.37
C SER A 234 -27.20 -1.49 20.45
N ASN A 235 -27.52 -0.83 19.32
CA ASN A 235 -28.22 0.46 19.32
C ASN A 235 -29.65 0.44 18.74
N ASP A 236 -30.23 -0.73 18.49
CA ASP A 236 -31.61 -0.81 17.97
C ASP A 236 -32.70 -0.85 19.05
N ASN A 237 -32.38 -0.65 20.34
CA ASN A 237 -33.42 -0.70 21.39
C ASN A 237 -33.50 0.45 22.41
N ASP A 238 -32.63 1.48 22.40
CA ASP A 238 -32.66 2.49 23.48
C ASP A 238 -32.36 3.94 23.06
N LEU A 239 -32.53 4.31 21.79
CA LEU A 239 -32.19 5.66 21.32
C LEU A 239 -33.38 6.56 20.96
N TRP A 240 -34.51 6.46 21.68
CA TRP A 240 -35.51 7.54 21.73
C TRP A 240 -36.12 7.65 23.13
N ASN A 241 -35.32 8.08 24.11
CA ASN A 241 -35.84 8.50 25.41
C ASN A 241 -36.59 9.84 25.23
N ALA A 242 -37.84 9.76 24.80
CA ALA A 242 -38.75 10.89 24.54
C ALA A 242 -38.93 11.81 25.77
N GLN A 243 -38.58 11.33 26.96
CA GLN A 243 -38.61 12.08 28.21
C GLN A 243 -37.56 13.21 28.25
N ILE A 244 -36.37 13.03 27.63
CA ILE A 244 -35.27 14.01 27.69
C ILE A 244 -35.55 15.18 26.74
N TYR A 245 -36.08 14.93 25.55
CA TYR A 245 -36.42 15.99 24.59
C TYR A 245 -37.56 16.90 25.08
N LYS A 246 -38.49 16.36 25.88
CA LYS A 246 -39.62 17.13 26.44
C LYS A 246 -39.20 18.12 27.54
N SER A 247 -38.03 17.91 28.17
CA SER A 247 -37.48 18.82 29.18
C SER A 247 -36.58 19.92 28.58
N LEU A 248 -36.04 19.71 27.38
CA LEU A 248 -35.17 20.67 26.68
C LEU A 248 -35.96 21.63 25.78
N ILE A 249 -37.10 21.20 25.25
CA ILE A 249 -38.05 22.07 24.54
C ILE A 249 -39.09 22.52 25.56
N GLY A 250 -38.79 23.61 26.26
CA GLY A 250 -39.78 24.31 27.09
C GLY A 250 -41.01 24.65 26.27
N ASN A 251 -42.19 24.65 26.93
CA ASN A 251 -43.50 24.86 26.32
C ASN A 251 -43.49 25.95 25.24
N GLU A 252 -43.82 25.54 24.01
CA GLU A 252 -43.93 26.34 22.79
C GLU A 252 -45.07 27.39 22.81
N MET A 253 -45.51 27.84 23.99
CA MET A 253 -46.54 28.88 24.14
C MET A 253 -45.99 30.28 24.43
N ASP A 254 -44.72 30.44 24.82
CA ASP A 254 -44.18 31.76 25.18
C ASP A 254 -43.46 32.51 24.06
N LEU A 255 -43.19 31.87 22.91
CA LEU A 255 -42.47 32.52 21.80
C LEU A 255 -43.37 33.33 20.84
N ASN A 256 -44.68 33.08 20.82
CA ASN A 256 -45.62 33.81 19.97
C ASN A 256 -46.05 35.17 20.55
N ASN A 257 -45.93 35.38 21.86
CA ASN A 257 -46.26 36.68 22.47
C ASN A 257 -45.15 37.73 22.27
N ILE A 258 -43.89 37.31 22.14
CA ILE A 258 -42.77 38.24 21.97
C ILE A 258 -42.69 38.77 20.53
N THR A 259 -43.05 37.97 19.54
CA THR A 259 -43.05 38.38 18.12
C THR A 259 -44.21 39.28 17.73
N GLN A 260 -45.36 39.24 18.44
CA GLN A 260 -46.48 40.15 18.19
C GLN A 260 -46.31 41.55 18.81
N THR A 261 -45.52 41.69 19.88
CA THR A 261 -45.22 43.02 20.47
C THR A 261 -44.16 43.79 19.66
N ALA A 262 -43.30 43.11 18.88
CA ALA A 262 -42.26 43.76 18.08
C ALA A 262 -42.73 44.29 16.71
N LEU A 263 -43.98 44.03 16.31
CA LEU A 263 -44.56 44.47 15.04
C LEU A 263 -45.62 45.59 15.20
N THR A 264 -45.81 46.12 16.41
CA THR A 264 -46.70 47.27 16.66
C THR A 264 -45.98 48.39 17.41
N ILE A 265 -44.96 48.99 16.78
CA ILE A 265 -44.50 50.37 17.01
C ILE A 265 -44.07 50.95 15.66
#